data_AF-A0A6A6Z0X4-F1
#
_entry.id   AF-A0A6A6Z0X4-F1
#
_cell.length_a   1.000
_cell.length_b   1.000
_cell.length_c   1.000
_cell.angle_alpha   90.00
_cell.angle_beta   90.00
_cell.angle_gamma   90.00
#
_symmetry.space_group_name_H-M   'P 1'
#
loop_
_entity.id
_entity.type
_entity.pdbx_description
1 polymer ?
#
loop_
_entity_poly.entity_id
_entity_poly.type
_entity_poly.pdbx_seq_one_letter_code
_entity_poly.pdbx_strand_id
1 'polypeptide(L)'
;WSDALCIVQNDIQDWAEQSAAMSTIYSGALLSISACSAISNESGFLQLREQHLILELQVPCPDHGKDCTLQFRRQSNVDIIQKHDGKKWPLDRRGWTLQEMLLPRRQIRIDVEQITWVCRSIVSLESYDREAPFIGVARGANDIFKALSFQSRANGTTTPSNPTTEAGERDRALRRWAVIVAEFSGRDLTYAADKLPALSGLASSFNNILGDQYLAGLWQSDLHRSLLWFRDTFHTGKLSRPSEYRAPSFTWASVDGY
;
A
#
# COMPACT_ATOMS: atom_id res chain seq x y z
N TRP A 1 7.13 15.42 5.11
CA TRP A 1 7.76 15.37 3.77
C TRP A 1 6.65 15.19 2.76
N SER A 2 6.69 15.96 1.67
CA SER A 2 5.83 15.83 0.49
C SER A 2 6.63 16.37 -0.69
N ASP A 3 6.51 15.70 -1.83
CA ASP A 3 7.12 16.09 -3.11
C ASP A 3 7.04 17.61 -3.37
N ALA A 4 5.87 18.21 -3.21
CA ALA A 4 5.61 19.62 -3.51
C ALA A 4 6.40 20.61 -2.63
N LEU A 5 6.89 20.19 -1.46
CA LEU A 5 7.63 21.05 -0.52
C LEU A 5 9.10 20.67 -0.39
N CYS A 6 9.46 19.43 -0.72
CA CYS A 6 10.77 18.87 -0.44
C CYS A 6 11.59 18.59 -1.71
N ILE A 7 10.99 18.64 -2.90
CA ILE A 7 11.68 18.43 -4.18
C ILE A 7 11.64 19.73 -4.99
N VAL A 8 12.82 20.21 -5.36
CA VAL A 8 12.98 21.32 -6.29
C VAL A 8 12.59 20.86 -7.69
N GLN A 9 11.55 21.48 -8.24
CA GLN A 9 11.03 21.09 -9.55
C GLN A 9 12.04 21.39 -10.65
N ASN A 10 12.18 20.46 -11.61
CA ASN A 10 13.13 20.50 -12.72
C ASN A 10 14.62 20.43 -12.34
N ASP A 11 14.94 20.07 -11.10
CA ASP A 11 16.31 19.75 -10.69
C ASP A 11 16.49 18.23 -10.64
N ILE A 12 17.25 17.67 -11.58
CA ILE A 12 17.49 16.23 -11.71
C ILE A 12 18.33 15.72 -10.53
N GLN A 13 19.27 16.53 -10.03
CA GLN A 13 20.15 16.13 -8.94
C GLN A 13 19.38 16.10 -7.63
N ASP A 14 18.61 17.15 -7.33
CA ASP A 14 17.74 17.17 -6.15
C ASP A 14 16.69 16.05 -6.22
N TRP A 15 16.05 15.84 -7.39
CA TRP A 15 15.13 14.72 -7.56
C TRP A 15 15.78 13.36 -7.27
N ALA A 16 17.00 13.12 -7.76
CA ALA A 16 17.71 11.87 -7.55
C ALA A 16 18.03 11.66 -6.06
N GLU A 17 18.45 12.72 -5.36
CA GLU A 17 18.75 12.68 -3.93
C GLU A 17 17.47 12.45 -3.09
N GLN A 18 16.42 13.22 -3.34
CA GLN A 18 15.17 13.15 -2.58
C GLN A 18 14.41 11.84 -2.83
N SER A 19 14.35 11.38 -4.09
CA SER A 19 13.67 10.11 -4.43
C SER A 19 14.38 8.90 -3.83
N ALA A 20 15.72 8.90 -3.78
CA ALA A 20 16.50 7.87 -3.09
C ALA A 20 16.27 7.91 -1.57
N ALA A 21 16.18 9.12 -0.98
CA ALA A 21 15.97 9.32 0.45
C ALA A 21 14.54 8.99 0.93
N MET A 22 13.55 9.01 0.02
CA MET A 22 12.12 8.79 0.31
C MET A 22 11.90 7.56 1.19
N SER A 23 12.65 6.48 0.92
CA SER A 23 12.52 5.24 1.66
C SER A 23 12.86 5.37 3.15
N THR A 24 13.97 6.04 3.45
CA THR A 24 14.44 6.36 4.81
C THR A 24 13.50 7.35 5.49
N ILE A 25 13.00 8.34 4.76
CA ILE A 25 12.12 9.37 5.29
C ILE A 25 10.79 8.76 5.77
N TYR A 26 10.10 8.00 4.92
CA TYR A 26 8.83 7.40 5.31
C TYR A 26 8.99 6.28 6.34
N SER A 27 10.03 5.45 6.23
CA SER A 27 10.27 4.39 7.22
C SER A 27 10.72 4.90 8.60
N GLY A 28 11.36 6.08 8.63
CA GLY A 28 11.78 6.79 9.85
C GLY A 28 10.72 7.75 10.42
N ALA A 29 9.64 8.02 9.69
CA ALA A 29 8.57 8.90 10.17
C ALA A 29 7.88 8.33 11.42
N LEU A 30 7.61 9.20 12.40
CA LEU A 30 6.82 8.84 13.58
C LEU A 30 5.39 8.44 13.19
N LEU A 31 4.81 9.24 12.29
CA LEU A 31 3.46 9.14 11.77
C LEU A 31 3.41 9.70 10.36
N SER A 32 2.74 9.00 9.45
CA SER A 32 2.35 9.52 8.13
C SER A 32 0.86 9.87 8.13
N ILE A 33 0.48 10.96 7.47
CA ILE A 33 -0.92 11.34 7.26
C ILE A 33 -1.17 11.34 5.76
N SER A 34 -2.19 10.60 5.33
CA SER A 34 -2.52 10.42 3.92
C SER A 34 -3.92 10.92 3.63
N ALA A 35 -4.01 11.95 2.81
CA ALA A 35 -5.26 12.47 2.26
C ALA A 35 -5.67 11.60 1.05
N CYS A 36 -6.27 10.45 1.30
CA CYS A 36 -6.57 9.44 0.28
C CYS A 36 -7.56 9.92 -0.78
N SER A 37 -8.56 10.71 -0.37
CA SER A 37 -9.60 11.24 -1.26
C SER A 37 -9.18 12.48 -2.06
N ALA A 38 -8.07 13.14 -1.70
CA ALA A 38 -7.59 14.33 -2.39
C ALA A 38 -7.05 13.97 -3.79
N ILE A 39 -7.51 14.68 -4.81
CA ILE A 39 -7.10 14.47 -6.21
C ILE A 39 -5.83 15.28 -6.51
N SER A 40 -5.73 16.49 -5.96
CA SER A 40 -4.57 17.38 -6.07
C SER A 40 -4.23 18.02 -4.72
N ASN A 41 -3.11 18.72 -4.66
CA ASN A 41 -2.72 19.55 -3.52
C ASN A 41 -3.66 20.75 -3.28
N GLU A 42 -4.45 21.18 -4.28
CA GLU A 42 -5.50 22.19 -4.09
C GLU A 42 -6.82 21.59 -3.59
N SER A 43 -6.95 20.27 -3.60
CA SER A 43 -8.16 19.58 -3.16
C SER A 43 -8.20 19.49 -1.63
N GLY A 44 -9.33 19.91 -1.04
CA GLY A 44 -9.59 19.66 0.38
C GLY A 44 -9.91 18.18 0.67
N PHE A 45 -9.49 17.68 1.83
CA PHE A 45 -9.76 16.29 2.28
C PHE A 45 -10.48 16.21 3.62
N LEU A 46 -10.75 17.37 4.24
CA LEU A 46 -11.44 17.50 5.54
C LEU A 46 -12.91 17.93 5.37
N GLN A 47 -13.50 17.62 4.21
CA GLN A 47 -14.91 17.90 3.97
C GLN A 47 -15.78 17.10 4.96
N LEU A 48 -16.98 17.60 5.23
CA LEU A 48 -17.96 16.86 6.01
C LEU A 48 -18.23 15.54 5.28
N ARG A 49 -17.87 14.42 5.91
CA ARG A 49 -18.18 13.10 5.37
C ARG A 49 -19.69 12.93 5.42
N GLU A 50 -20.30 12.52 4.32
CA GLU A 50 -21.67 12.02 4.38
C GLU A 50 -21.63 10.86 5.37
N GLN A 51 -22.20 11.08 6.56
CA GLN A 51 -22.29 10.04 7.58
C GLN A 51 -22.99 8.88 6.92
N HIS A 52 -22.23 7.82 6.59
CA HIS A 52 -22.71 6.62 5.93
C HIS A 52 -24.10 6.28 6.45
N LEU A 53 -25.13 6.57 5.65
CA LEU A 53 -26.54 6.69 6.06
C LEU A 53 -26.79 6.12 7.46
N ILE A 54 -26.77 6.98 8.48
CA ILE A 54 -27.28 6.59 9.79
C ILE A 54 -28.79 6.51 9.61
N LEU A 55 -29.31 5.31 9.34
CA LEU A 55 -30.74 5.10 9.50
C LEU A 55 -31.00 5.07 11.00
N GLU A 56 -31.72 6.07 11.50
CA GLU A 56 -32.18 6.08 12.87
C GLU A 56 -33.59 5.52 12.93
N LEU A 57 -33.77 4.44 13.69
CA LEU A 57 -35.07 3.87 13.99
C LEU A 57 -35.36 4.07 15.46
N GLN A 58 -36.44 4.81 15.77
CA GLN A 58 -36.95 4.87 17.13
C GLN A 58 -37.70 3.56 17.43
N VAL A 59 -37.24 2.86 18.46
CA VAL A 59 -37.81 1.58 18.89
C VAL A 59 -38.29 1.74 20.32
N PRO A 60 -39.59 1.49 20.59
CA PRO A 60 -40.10 1.45 21.95
C PRO A 60 -39.32 0.42 22.76
N CYS A 61 -38.81 0.79 23.92
CA CYS A 61 -38.16 -0.14 24.84
C CYS A 61 -38.94 -0.17 26.17
N PRO A 62 -40.00 -1.02 26.25
CA PRO A 62 -40.91 -1.05 27.40
C PRO A 62 -40.20 -1.31 28.73
N ASP A 63 -39.13 -2.10 28.71
CA ASP A 63 -38.40 -2.53 29.91
C ASP A 63 -37.50 -1.44 30.51
N HIS A 64 -37.15 -0.40 29.75
CA HIS A 64 -36.25 0.67 30.19
C HIS A 64 -36.96 2.02 30.40
N GLY A 65 -38.27 2.08 30.19
CA GLY A 65 -39.10 3.28 30.39
C GLY A 65 -38.73 4.47 29.50
N LYS A 66 -37.90 4.25 28.46
CA LYS A 66 -37.48 5.24 27.47
C LYS A 66 -37.43 4.59 26.10
N ASP A 67 -37.83 5.32 25.07
CA ASP A 67 -37.61 4.91 23.69
C ASP A 67 -36.10 4.80 23.41
N CYS A 68 -35.71 3.79 22.65
CA CYS A 68 -34.33 3.59 22.21
C CYS A 68 -34.18 4.02 20.76
N THR A 69 -33.03 4.57 20.40
CA THR A 69 -32.67 4.83 19.01
C THR A 69 -31.73 3.73 18.52
N LEU A 70 -32.16 2.96 17.51
CA LEU A 70 -31.27 2.08 16.76
C LEU A 70 -30.65 2.87 15.62
N GLN A 71 -29.32 2.89 15.57
CA GLN A 71 -28.55 3.51 14.50
C GLN A 71 -27.97 2.41 13.60
N PHE A 72 -28.38 2.38 12.33
CA PHE A 72 -27.78 1.52 11.32
C PHE A 72 -26.78 2.34 10.53
N ARG A 73 -25.51 1.93 10.54
CA ARG A 73 -24.47 2.50 9.68
C ARG A 73 -24.18 1.53 8.56
N ARG A 74 -24.01 2.03 7.33
CA ARG A 74 -23.45 1.21 6.25
C ARG A 74 -22.04 0.78 6.68
N GLN A 75 -21.83 -0.54 6.78
CA GLN A 75 -20.51 -1.08 7.08
C GLN A 75 -19.51 -0.53 6.07
N SER A 76 -18.48 0.20 6.54
CA SER A 76 -17.45 0.74 5.66
C SER A 76 -16.61 -0.38 5.02
N ASN A 77 -15.96 -0.12 3.89
CA ASN A 77 -15.09 -1.12 3.30
C ASN A 77 -13.91 -1.38 4.24
N VAL A 78 -13.61 -2.66 4.47
CA VAL A 78 -12.44 -3.06 5.26
C VAL A 78 -11.15 -2.95 4.45
N ASP A 79 -11.27 -2.93 3.11
CA ASP A 79 -10.15 -2.64 2.24
C ASP A 79 -9.78 -1.14 2.30
N ILE A 80 -8.54 -0.86 2.70
CA ILE A 80 -8.03 0.51 2.90
C ILE A 80 -7.48 1.15 1.61
N ILE A 81 -7.45 0.38 0.51
CA ILE A 81 -6.99 0.78 -0.82
C ILE A 81 -8.20 0.99 -1.75
N GLN A 82 -9.26 0.20 -1.57
CA GLN A 82 -10.46 0.24 -2.40
C GLN A 82 -11.67 0.85 -1.68
N LYS A 83 -12.38 1.71 -2.39
CA LYS A 83 -13.71 2.22 -2.03
C LYS A 83 -14.75 1.10 -2.05
N HIS A 84 -15.94 1.39 -1.53
CA HIS A 84 -17.08 0.49 -1.63
C HIS A 84 -17.50 0.06 -3.04
N ASP A 85 -17.27 0.91 -4.04
CA ASP A 85 -17.58 0.61 -5.44
C ASP A 85 -16.49 -0.22 -6.14
N GLY A 86 -15.47 -0.68 -5.40
CA GLY A 86 -14.34 -1.44 -5.89
C GLY A 86 -13.24 -0.60 -6.54
N LYS A 87 -13.40 0.72 -6.66
CA LYS A 87 -12.37 1.60 -7.25
C LYS A 87 -11.34 1.99 -6.21
N LYS A 88 -10.09 2.23 -6.63
CA LYS A 88 -9.03 2.77 -5.77
C LYS A 88 -9.29 4.23 -5.38
N TRP A 89 -8.78 4.65 -4.22
CA TRP A 89 -8.69 6.07 -3.87
C TRP A 89 -7.76 6.83 -4.82
N PRO A 90 -8.00 8.13 -5.10
CA PRO A 90 -7.13 8.95 -5.94
C PRO A 90 -5.64 8.84 -5.56
N LEU A 91 -5.33 8.89 -4.26
CA LEU A 91 -3.95 8.76 -3.79
C LEU A 91 -3.36 7.38 -4.12
N ASP A 92 -4.13 6.30 -3.96
CA ASP A 92 -3.66 4.92 -4.16
C ASP A 92 -3.52 4.52 -5.63
N ARG A 93 -3.95 5.39 -6.55
CA ARG A 93 -3.68 5.24 -7.98
C ARG A 93 -2.31 5.73 -8.37
N ARG A 94 -1.64 6.58 -7.59
CA ARG A 94 -0.34 7.15 -7.95
C ARG A 94 0.78 6.14 -7.66
N GLY A 95 1.72 5.95 -8.57
CA GLY A 95 2.80 4.96 -8.43
C GLY A 95 3.68 5.20 -7.19
N TRP A 96 4.22 6.41 -7.07
CA TRP A 96 5.10 6.81 -5.96
C TRP A 96 4.44 6.69 -4.57
N THR A 97 3.12 6.85 -4.48
CA THR A 97 2.40 6.79 -3.19
C THR A 97 2.35 5.38 -2.60
N LEU A 98 2.72 4.34 -3.37
CA LEU A 98 2.82 2.99 -2.82
C LEU A 98 3.86 2.94 -1.71
N GLN A 99 5.02 3.60 -1.90
CA GLN A 99 6.05 3.69 -0.86
C GLN A 99 5.55 4.48 0.35
N GLU A 100 4.81 5.55 0.12
CA GLU A 100 4.21 6.38 1.19
C GLU A 100 3.19 5.62 2.02
N MET A 101 2.50 4.66 1.41
CA MET A 101 1.55 3.78 2.09
C MET A 101 2.27 2.71 2.91
N LEU A 102 3.35 2.16 2.36
CA LEU A 102 3.92 0.92 2.83
C LEU A 102 5.06 1.11 3.84
N LEU A 103 5.94 2.07 3.59
CA LEU A 103 7.13 2.24 4.42
C LEU A 103 6.86 2.79 5.84
N PRO A 104 5.88 3.68 6.07
CA PRO A 104 5.58 4.17 7.42
C PRO A 104 5.20 3.07 8.40
N ARG A 105 5.63 3.21 9.65
CA ARG A 105 5.27 2.28 10.73
C ARG A 105 3.86 2.55 11.27
N ARG A 106 3.39 3.78 11.13
CA ARG A 106 2.10 4.30 11.58
C ARG A 106 1.59 5.28 10.56
N GLN A 107 0.33 5.13 10.18
CA GLN A 107 -0.32 5.99 9.21
C GLN A 107 -1.76 6.26 9.63
N ILE A 108 -2.17 7.53 9.50
CA ILE A 108 -3.58 7.92 9.50
C ILE A 108 -3.97 8.15 8.04
N ARG A 109 -4.96 7.40 7.58
CA ARG A 109 -5.54 7.52 6.24
C ARG A 109 -6.88 8.22 6.37
N ILE A 110 -7.07 9.27 5.58
CA ILE A 110 -8.26 10.10 5.60
C ILE A 110 -8.91 10.04 4.22
N ASP A 111 -10.10 9.48 4.17
CA ASP A 111 -10.93 9.46 2.97
C ASP A 111 -12.34 10.02 3.27
N VAL A 112 -13.23 9.96 2.28
CA VAL A 112 -14.62 10.47 2.41
C VAL A 112 -15.54 9.51 3.14
N GLU A 113 -15.14 8.24 3.31
CA GLU A 113 -15.91 7.20 4.00
C GLU A 113 -15.58 7.18 5.49
N GLN A 114 -14.30 7.33 5.86
CA GLN A 114 -13.81 7.22 7.24
C GLN A 114 -12.35 7.69 7.45
N ILE A 115 -11.94 7.79 8.72
CA ILE A 115 -10.54 7.78 9.13
C ILE A 115 -10.11 6.35 9.45
N THR A 116 -8.94 5.96 8.95
CA THR A 116 -8.33 4.66 9.24
C THR A 116 -6.95 4.81 9.85
N TRP A 117 -6.73 4.18 11.00
CA TRP A 117 -5.41 3.97 11.59
C TRP A 117 -4.78 2.69 11.04
N VAL A 118 -3.54 2.78 10.58
CA VAL A 118 -2.76 1.64 10.09
C VAL A 118 -1.42 1.61 10.81
N CYS A 119 -1.07 0.49 11.42
CA CYS A 119 0.30 0.23 11.89
C CYS A 119 0.71 -1.22 11.60
N ARG A 120 1.92 -1.60 12.00
CA ARG A 120 2.46 -2.96 11.78
C ARG A 120 1.74 -4.07 12.55
N SER A 121 0.82 -3.72 13.44
CA SER A 121 0.14 -4.66 14.34
C SER A 121 -1.37 -4.66 14.15
N ILE A 122 -1.97 -3.49 13.97
CA ILE A 122 -3.42 -3.30 13.93
C ILE A 122 -3.81 -2.36 12.79
N VAL A 123 -5.03 -2.57 12.30
CA VAL A 123 -5.78 -1.59 11.52
C VAL A 123 -7.05 -1.30 12.28
N SER A 124 -7.33 -0.01 12.50
CA SER A 124 -8.55 0.44 13.19
C SER A 124 -9.29 1.41 12.29
N LEU A 125 -10.59 1.18 12.13
CA LEU A 125 -11.47 1.93 11.26
C LEU A 125 -12.37 2.78 12.14
N GLU A 126 -12.62 4.04 11.79
CA GLU A 126 -13.57 4.92 12.48
C GLU A 126 -14.97 4.30 12.58
N SER A 127 -15.34 3.42 11.65
CA SER A 127 -16.65 2.75 11.65
C SER A 127 -16.70 1.42 12.39
N TYR A 128 -15.61 0.98 13.01
CA TYR A 128 -15.53 -0.35 13.59
C TYR A 128 -14.96 -0.29 15.00
N ASP A 129 -15.82 -0.48 16.00
CA ASP A 129 -15.50 -0.36 17.44
C ASP A 129 -14.55 -1.45 17.98
N ARG A 130 -14.13 -2.43 17.18
CA ARG A 130 -13.19 -3.48 17.61
C ARG A 130 -11.87 -3.36 16.87
N GLU A 131 -10.76 -3.42 17.60
CA GLU A 131 -9.45 -3.60 17.00
C GLU A 131 -9.45 -4.90 16.19
N ALA A 132 -9.54 -4.80 14.86
CA ALA A 132 -9.45 -5.96 14.00
C ALA A 132 -7.95 -6.34 13.91
N PRO A 133 -7.53 -7.53 14.37
CA PRO A 133 -6.18 -7.97 14.11
C PRO A 133 -5.96 -7.97 12.60
N PHE A 134 -4.77 -7.56 12.18
CA PHE A 134 -4.39 -7.41 10.77
C PHE A 134 -4.78 -8.63 9.91
N ILE A 135 -4.87 -9.81 10.54
CA ILE A 135 -5.29 -11.11 10.03
C ILE A 135 -6.69 -11.11 9.36
N GLY A 136 -7.60 -10.19 9.70
CA GLY A 136 -9.00 -10.21 9.20
C GLY A 136 -9.40 -9.16 8.16
N VAL A 137 -8.57 -8.15 7.87
CA VAL A 137 -9.06 -6.89 7.27
C VAL A 137 -8.93 -6.78 5.75
N ALA A 138 -8.08 -7.55 5.07
CA ALA A 138 -7.99 -7.45 3.61
C ALA A 138 -7.28 -8.66 3.00
N ARG A 139 -7.94 -9.49 2.19
CA ARG A 139 -7.23 -10.59 1.49
C ARG A 139 -6.16 -10.09 0.49
N GLY A 140 -6.10 -8.79 0.18
CA GLY A 140 -5.04 -8.14 -0.62
C GLY A 140 -4.07 -7.28 0.20
N ALA A 141 -4.56 -6.25 0.91
CA ALA A 141 -3.69 -5.37 1.71
C ALA A 141 -3.00 -6.10 2.89
N ASN A 142 -3.58 -7.18 3.42
CA ASN A 142 -2.97 -7.95 4.50
C ASN A 142 -1.64 -8.58 4.08
N ASP A 143 -1.50 -9.02 2.83
CA ASP A 143 -0.22 -9.58 2.38
C ASP A 143 0.81 -8.49 2.06
N ILE A 144 0.37 -7.34 1.55
CA ILE A 144 1.22 -6.20 1.22
C ILE A 144 1.82 -5.54 2.47
N PHE A 145 1.02 -5.27 3.50
CA PHE A 145 1.51 -4.64 4.73
C PHE A 145 2.19 -5.65 5.68
N LYS A 146 1.79 -6.94 5.68
CA LYS A 146 2.59 -7.99 6.33
C LYS A 146 3.98 -8.08 5.70
N ALA A 147 4.12 -7.78 4.41
CA ALA A 147 5.43 -7.79 3.74
C ALA A 147 6.48 -6.93 4.45
N LEU A 148 6.03 -5.88 5.14
CA LEU A 148 6.90 -4.92 5.81
C LEU A 148 6.96 -5.14 7.32
N SER A 149 6.00 -5.89 7.88
CA SER A 149 6.03 -6.30 9.28
C SER A 149 7.15 -7.30 9.60
N PHE A 150 7.79 -7.89 8.58
CA PHE A 150 8.98 -8.76 8.75
C PHE A 150 10.20 -8.05 9.34
N GLN A 151 10.30 -6.73 9.23
CA GLN A 151 11.39 -5.97 9.85
C GLN A 151 11.39 -6.06 11.39
N SER A 152 10.33 -6.59 12.02
CA SER A 152 10.21 -6.65 13.47
C SER A 152 10.98 -7.79 14.16
N ARG A 153 11.56 -8.76 13.43
CA ARG A 153 12.32 -9.87 14.06
C ARG A 153 13.84 -9.70 14.05
N ALA A 154 14.38 -8.70 13.36
CA ALA A 154 15.83 -8.50 13.27
C ALA A 154 16.47 -8.03 14.60
N ASN A 155 15.68 -7.57 15.59
CA ASN A 155 16.20 -7.00 16.85
C ASN A 155 15.88 -7.83 18.12
N GLY A 156 15.50 -9.11 17.99
CA GLY A 156 15.20 -9.96 19.16
C GLY A 156 15.80 -11.34 19.02
N THR A 157 16.95 -11.56 19.67
CA THR A 157 17.59 -12.86 19.97
C THR A 157 17.61 -13.86 18.80
N THR A 158 18.74 -13.91 18.10
CA THR A 158 19.14 -15.03 17.25
C THR A 158 19.24 -16.32 18.07
N THR A 159 18.11 -17.00 18.28
CA THR A 159 18.11 -18.46 18.36
C THR A 159 18.33 -18.98 16.94
N PRO A 160 19.25 -19.93 16.69
CA PRO A 160 19.46 -20.48 15.35
C PRO A 160 18.13 -21.04 14.85
N SER A 161 17.56 -20.41 13.82
CA SER A 161 16.37 -20.86 13.14
C SER A 161 16.66 -22.19 12.44
N ASN A 162 15.74 -23.14 12.52
CA ASN A 162 15.85 -24.36 11.72
C ASN A 162 15.87 -23.99 10.21
N PRO A 163 16.69 -24.64 9.36
CA PRO A 163 16.81 -24.33 7.93
C PRO A 163 15.48 -24.36 7.17
N THR A 164 14.54 -25.21 7.59
CA THR A 164 13.18 -25.31 7.05
C THR A 164 12.33 -24.05 7.31
N THR A 165 12.58 -23.36 8.43
CA THR A 165 11.91 -22.09 8.75
C THR A 165 12.42 -20.96 7.88
N GLU A 166 13.72 -20.89 7.64
CA GLU A 166 14.35 -19.84 6.80
C GLU A 166 13.93 -19.96 5.33
N ALA A 167 13.92 -21.17 4.78
CA ALA A 167 13.42 -21.40 3.42
C ALA A 167 11.95 -20.98 3.26
N GLY A 168 11.12 -21.27 4.27
CA GLY A 168 9.71 -20.86 4.29
C GLY A 168 9.51 -19.35 4.45
N GLU A 169 10.37 -18.67 5.21
CA GLU A 169 10.35 -17.22 5.36
C GLU A 169 10.78 -16.50 4.07
N ARG A 170 11.84 -17.00 3.41
CA ARG A 170 12.29 -16.50 2.11
C ARG A 170 11.20 -16.61 1.05
N ASP A 171 10.62 -17.80 0.89
CA ASP A 171 9.55 -18.07 -0.07
C ASP A 171 8.29 -17.22 0.21
N ARG A 172 8.02 -16.93 1.50
CA ARG A 172 6.97 -15.98 1.88
C ARG A 172 7.31 -14.53 1.49
N ALA A 173 8.55 -14.09 1.67
CA ALA A 173 8.99 -12.77 1.22
C ALA A 173 8.86 -12.63 -0.31
N LEU A 174 9.33 -13.62 -1.09
CA LEU A 174 9.20 -13.62 -2.55
C LEU A 174 7.74 -13.53 -3.03
N ARG A 175 6.83 -14.31 -2.43
CA ARG A 175 5.39 -14.19 -2.73
C ARG A 175 4.85 -12.79 -2.44
N ARG A 176 5.26 -12.18 -1.33
CA ARG A 176 4.81 -10.82 -0.98
C ARG A 176 5.37 -9.75 -1.92
N TRP A 177 6.60 -9.94 -2.42
CA TRP A 177 7.14 -9.10 -3.47
C TRP A 177 6.26 -9.14 -4.72
N ALA A 178 5.81 -10.32 -5.14
CA ALA A 178 4.90 -10.46 -6.27
C ALA A 178 3.57 -9.71 -6.06
N VAL A 179 3.01 -9.71 -4.84
CA VAL A 179 1.81 -8.92 -4.51
C VAL A 179 2.09 -7.42 -4.59
N ILE A 180 3.25 -6.94 -4.11
CA ILE A 180 3.65 -5.53 -4.25
C ILE A 180 3.78 -5.14 -5.72
N VAL A 181 4.44 -5.97 -6.53
CA VAL A 181 4.59 -5.75 -7.98
C VAL A 181 3.22 -5.67 -8.66
N ALA A 182 2.30 -6.55 -8.30
CA ALA A 182 0.95 -6.55 -8.85
C ALA A 182 0.16 -5.28 -8.46
N GLU A 183 0.19 -4.90 -7.19
CA GLU A 183 -0.47 -3.68 -6.72
C GLU A 183 0.14 -2.41 -7.34
N PHE A 184 1.46 -2.36 -7.48
CA PHE A 184 2.18 -1.24 -8.09
C PHE A 184 1.89 -1.10 -9.58
N SER A 185 1.79 -2.22 -10.27
CA SER A 185 1.62 -2.27 -11.72
C SER A 185 0.32 -1.66 -12.21
N GLY A 186 -0.73 -1.71 -11.39
CA GLY A 186 -2.01 -1.05 -11.65
C GLY A 186 -2.06 0.42 -11.22
N ARG A 187 -0.91 1.05 -10.92
CA ARG A 187 -0.81 2.47 -10.56
C ARG A 187 -0.31 3.32 -11.73
N ASP A 188 -0.82 4.54 -11.77
CA ASP A 188 -0.53 5.58 -12.73
C ASP A 188 0.83 6.24 -12.40
N LEU A 189 1.68 6.40 -13.42
CA LEU A 189 2.96 7.11 -13.35
C LEU A 189 2.94 8.29 -14.32
N THR A 190 3.36 9.46 -13.87
CA THR A 190 3.53 10.64 -14.73
C THR A 190 4.65 10.41 -15.74
N TYR A 191 5.79 9.88 -15.27
CA TYR A 191 6.94 9.56 -16.10
C TYR A 191 7.11 8.06 -16.18
N ALA A 192 7.11 7.52 -17.41
CA ALA A 192 7.25 6.09 -17.61
C ALA A 192 8.53 5.58 -16.94
N ALA A 193 9.65 6.31 -17.06
CA ALA A 193 10.96 5.96 -16.51
C ALA A 193 10.98 5.70 -14.99
N ASP A 194 10.03 6.28 -14.25
CA ASP A 194 9.98 6.18 -12.79
C ASP A 194 9.58 4.79 -12.28
N LYS A 195 9.19 3.85 -13.14
CA LYS A 195 8.61 2.57 -12.72
C LYS A 195 9.50 1.78 -11.74
N LEU A 196 10.80 1.68 -12.01
CA LEU A 196 11.74 1.00 -11.10
C LEU A 196 12.22 1.92 -9.95
N PRO A 197 12.59 3.20 -10.20
CA PRO A 197 12.87 4.16 -9.13
C PRO A 197 11.79 4.23 -8.04
N ALA A 198 10.51 4.25 -8.44
CA ALA A 198 9.36 4.34 -7.55
C ALA A 198 9.12 3.09 -6.68
N LEU A 199 9.86 2.00 -6.91
CA LEU A 199 9.89 0.81 -6.04
C LEU A 199 11.23 0.60 -5.33
N SER A 200 12.25 1.41 -5.63
CA SER A 200 13.62 1.15 -5.20
C SER A 200 13.77 1.03 -3.67
N GLY A 201 13.05 1.86 -2.90
CA GLY A 201 13.06 1.79 -1.44
C GLY A 201 12.46 0.51 -0.86
N LEU A 202 11.38 0.01 -1.49
CA LEU A 202 10.80 -1.28 -1.14
C LEU A 202 11.73 -2.43 -1.55
N ALA A 203 12.32 -2.37 -2.74
CA ALA A 203 13.30 -3.34 -3.20
C ALA A 203 14.49 -3.43 -2.24
N SER A 204 15.08 -2.30 -1.82
CA SER A 204 16.16 -2.27 -0.84
C SER A 204 15.74 -2.87 0.51
N SER A 205 14.52 -2.59 0.97
CA SER A 205 13.97 -3.19 2.20
C SER A 205 13.84 -4.71 2.10
N PHE A 206 13.46 -5.23 0.93
CA PHE A 206 13.37 -6.67 0.67
C PHE A 206 14.74 -7.31 0.50
N ASN A 207 15.70 -6.61 -0.10
CA ASN A 207 17.06 -7.10 -0.23
C ASN A 207 17.69 -7.35 1.15
N ASN A 208 17.39 -6.52 2.16
CA ASN A 208 17.85 -6.76 3.54
C ASN A 208 17.28 -8.05 4.16
N ILE A 209 16.17 -8.57 3.63
CA ILE A 209 15.52 -9.81 4.08
C ILE A 209 16.01 -11.00 3.24
N LEU A 210 16.06 -10.81 1.92
CA LEU A 210 16.38 -11.87 0.98
C LEU A 210 17.89 -12.08 0.81
N GLY A 211 18.71 -11.05 1.02
CA GLY A 211 20.14 -11.08 0.66
C GLY A 211 20.37 -11.56 -0.77
N ASP A 212 19.55 -11.09 -1.71
CA ASP A 212 19.47 -11.61 -3.09
C ASP A 212 19.76 -10.51 -4.11
N GLN A 213 20.20 -10.90 -5.30
CA GLN A 213 20.44 -9.93 -6.36
C GLN A 213 19.11 -9.46 -6.96
N TYR A 214 18.87 -8.15 -6.90
CA TYR A 214 17.72 -7.51 -7.54
C TYR A 214 18.03 -7.18 -9.00
N LEU A 215 17.20 -7.68 -9.92
CA LEU A 215 17.37 -7.63 -11.37
C LEU A 215 16.15 -6.97 -12.01
N ALA A 216 16.19 -5.64 -12.14
CA ALA A 216 15.20 -4.85 -12.89
C ALA A 216 13.72 -5.19 -12.58
N GLY A 217 13.38 -5.35 -11.30
CA GLY A 217 12.03 -5.72 -10.85
C GLY A 217 11.90 -7.17 -10.36
N LEU A 218 12.92 -8.00 -10.56
CA LEU A 218 12.93 -9.43 -10.26
C LEU A 218 14.01 -9.78 -9.23
N TRP A 219 13.89 -10.95 -8.60
CA TRP A 219 14.92 -11.50 -7.71
C TRP A 219 15.63 -12.67 -8.37
N GLN A 220 16.96 -12.70 -8.37
CA GLN A 220 17.76 -13.70 -9.08
C GLN A 220 17.39 -15.13 -8.67
N SER A 221 17.18 -15.38 -7.38
CA SER A 221 16.82 -16.70 -6.87
C SER A 221 15.39 -17.17 -7.23
N ASP A 222 14.54 -16.28 -7.72
CA ASP A 222 13.13 -16.55 -8.03
C ASP A 222 12.78 -16.32 -9.50
N LEU A 223 13.79 -16.20 -10.38
CA LEU A 223 13.57 -15.96 -11.81
C LEU A 223 12.63 -16.99 -12.45
N HIS A 224 12.69 -18.25 -12.04
CA HIS A 224 11.82 -19.32 -12.58
C HIS A 224 10.32 -19.05 -12.36
N ARG A 225 9.93 -18.35 -11.29
CA ARG A 225 8.54 -17.92 -11.07
C ARG A 225 8.31 -16.51 -11.58
N SER A 226 9.24 -15.62 -11.32
CA SER A 226 9.15 -14.20 -11.65
C SER A 226 9.11 -13.91 -13.16
N LEU A 227 9.68 -14.79 -14.00
CA LEU A 227 9.58 -14.70 -15.46
C LEU A 227 8.22 -15.18 -16.01
N LEU A 228 7.40 -15.85 -15.19
CA LEU A 228 6.04 -16.29 -15.53
C LEU A 228 4.99 -15.22 -15.21
N TRP A 229 5.41 -13.96 -15.06
CA TRP A 229 4.49 -12.86 -14.86
C TRP A 229 3.51 -12.79 -16.04
N PHE A 230 2.26 -12.51 -15.73
CA PHE A 230 1.19 -12.36 -16.72
C PHE A 230 0.28 -11.22 -16.27
N ARG A 231 -0.41 -10.59 -17.24
CA ARG A 231 -1.46 -9.63 -16.92
C ARG A 231 -2.74 -10.36 -16.58
N ASP A 232 -3.39 -9.96 -15.49
CA ASP A 232 -4.71 -10.50 -15.15
C ASP A 232 -5.75 -10.17 -16.24
N THR A 233 -6.55 -11.18 -16.58
CA THR A 233 -7.56 -11.18 -17.65
C THR A 233 -8.68 -10.15 -17.46
N PHE A 234 -8.87 -9.65 -16.23
CA PHE A 234 -9.89 -8.63 -15.93
C PHE A 234 -9.51 -7.21 -16.38
N HIS A 235 -8.26 -6.97 -16.77
CA HIS A 235 -7.82 -5.69 -17.32
C HIS A 235 -8.06 -5.65 -18.83
N THR A 236 -8.94 -4.73 -19.28
CA THR A 236 -9.38 -4.60 -20.69
C THR A 236 -8.53 -3.63 -21.52
N GLY A 237 -7.58 -2.91 -20.92
CA GLY A 237 -6.68 -1.99 -21.62
C GLY A 237 -5.69 -2.71 -22.55
N LYS A 238 -5.01 -1.97 -23.45
CA LYS A 238 -3.93 -2.53 -24.27
C LYS A 238 -2.63 -2.57 -23.45
N LEU A 239 -1.96 -3.71 -23.40
CA LEU A 239 -0.56 -3.77 -22.93
C LEU A 239 0.29 -2.95 -23.90
N SER A 240 0.82 -1.83 -23.43
CA SER A 240 1.73 -0.98 -24.20
C SER A 240 3.13 -1.06 -23.62
N ARG A 241 4.13 -0.89 -24.48
CA ARG A 241 5.51 -0.60 -24.06
C ARG A 241 5.71 0.90 -24.17
N PRO A 242 6.43 1.54 -23.23
CA PRO A 242 6.82 2.93 -23.39
C PRO A 242 7.68 3.09 -24.66
N SER A 243 7.64 4.28 -25.25
CA SER A 243 8.45 4.61 -26.44
C SER A 243 9.95 4.59 -26.16
N GLU A 244 10.33 4.95 -24.93
CA GLU A 244 11.71 4.97 -24.47
C GLU A 244 12.05 3.71 -23.67
N TYR A 245 13.32 3.31 -23.74
CA TYR A 245 13.80 2.17 -22.97
C TYR A 245 13.75 2.47 -21.47
N ARG A 246 13.08 1.59 -20.72
CA ARG A 246 12.97 1.66 -19.25
C ARG A 246 13.49 0.42 -18.55
N ALA A 247 13.23 -0.76 -19.10
CA ALA A 247 13.56 -2.03 -18.49
C ALA A 247 13.71 -3.14 -19.56
N PRO A 248 14.45 -4.23 -19.27
CA PRO A 248 14.59 -5.36 -20.17
C PRO A 248 13.24 -5.99 -20.54
N SER A 249 13.09 -6.43 -21.78
CA SER A 249 11.80 -6.88 -22.34
C SER A 249 11.15 -8.09 -21.65
N PHE A 250 11.94 -8.86 -20.90
CA PHE A 250 11.51 -10.04 -20.15
C PHE A 250 10.93 -9.72 -18.77
N THR A 251 11.02 -8.46 -18.30
CA THR A 251 10.47 -8.06 -16.99
C THR A 251 9.10 -7.41 -17.13
N TRP A 252 8.27 -7.54 -16.09
CA TRP A 252 6.98 -6.87 -15.96
C TRP A 252 7.11 -5.33 -16.04
N ALA A 253 8.28 -4.79 -15.67
CA ALA A 253 8.54 -3.36 -15.73
C ALA A 253 8.69 -2.83 -17.16
N SER A 254 8.77 -3.69 -18.18
CA SER A 254 8.91 -3.29 -19.57
C SER A 254 7.61 -2.92 -20.28
N VAL A 255 6.46 -3.09 -19.62
CA VAL A 255 5.11 -2.79 -20.14
C VAL A 255 4.33 -1.91 -19.17
N ASP A 256 3.27 -1.26 -19.63
CA ASP A 256 2.29 -0.53 -18.82
C ASP A 256 0.95 -1.28 -18.77
N GLY A 257 0.19 -1.10 -17.68
CA GLY A 257 -1.12 -1.73 -17.48
C GLY A 257 -1.03 -3.22 -17.18
N TYR A 258 -0.23 -3.60 -16.16
CA TYR A 258 -0.28 -4.94 -15.56
C TYR A 258 -1.40 -5.00 -14.53
#